data_AF-A0AAW4Z1W8-F1
#
_entry.id   AF-A0AAW4Z1W8-F1
#
_cell.length_a   1.000
_cell.length_b   1.000
_cell.length_c   1.000
_cell.angle_alpha   90.00
_cell.angle_beta   90.00
_cell.angle_gamma   90.00
#
_symmetry.space_group_name_H-M   'P 1'
#
loop_
_entity.id
_entity.type
_entity.pdbx_description
1 polymer ?
#
loop_
_entity_poly.entity_id
_entity_poly.type
_entity_poly.pdbx_seq_one_letter_code
_entity_poly.pdbx_strand_id
1 'polypeptide(L)' 'MAGHDNSYKLLFSHQRMVRDLLTGFVHEKWVEELDLDSLEKASGSYVTDELRDRESDIVWR' A
#
# COMPACT_ATOMS: atom_id res chain seq x y z
N MET A 1 -10.47 -20.75 -0.37
CA MET A 1 -9.80 -19.96 0.69
C MET A 1 -9.19 -18.69 0.10
N ALA A 2 -10.02 -17.79 -0.43
CA ALA A 2 -9.59 -16.52 -1.05
C ALA A 2 -10.43 -15.33 -0.51
N GLY A 3 -10.93 -15.45 0.73
CA GLY A 3 -11.95 -14.55 1.27
C GLY A 3 -11.42 -13.29 1.97
N HIS A 4 -10.10 -13.16 2.17
CA HIS A 4 -9.52 -12.10 3.01
C HIS A 4 -8.75 -11.03 2.24
N ASP A 5 -8.44 -11.27 0.96
CA ASP A 5 -7.64 -10.35 0.14
C ASP A 5 -8.30 -8.96 0.03
N ASN A 6 -9.61 -8.94 -0.24
CA ASN A 6 -10.38 -7.69 -0.30
C ASN A 6 -10.45 -6.95 1.04
N SER A 7 -10.50 -7.68 2.16
CA SER A 7 -10.55 -7.08 3.50
C SER A 7 -9.23 -6.40 3.83
N TYR A 8 -8.10 -7.06 3.55
CA TYR A 8 -6.77 -6.48 3.72
C TYR A 8 -6.53 -5.32 2.78
N LYS A 9 -7.02 -5.39 1.54
CA LYS A 9 -6.99 -4.26 0.61
C LYS A 9 -7.71 -3.04 1.16
N LEU A 10 -8.91 -3.21 1.71
CA LEU A 10 -9.64 -2.08 2.30
C LEU A 10 -8.86 -1.47 3.47
N LEU A 11 -8.26 -2.30 4.32
CA LEU A 11 -7.45 -1.83 5.45
C LEU A 11 -6.20 -1.06 4.97
N PHE A 12 -5.43 -1.64 4.05
CA PHE A 12 -4.22 -1.02 3.48
C PHE A 12 -4.51 0.06 2.44
N SER A 13 -5.77 0.28 2.07
CA SER A 13 -6.21 1.42 1.27
C SER A 13 -6.29 2.70 2.09
N HIS A 14 -6.11 2.65 3.41
CA HIS A 14 -6.08 3.85 4.24
C HIS A 14 -4.64 4.24 4.54
N GLN A 15 -4.25 5.44 4.11
CA GLN A 15 -2.91 5.99 4.34
C GLN A 15 -2.51 5.94 5.82
N ARG A 16 -3.44 6.34 6.71
CA ARG A 16 -3.24 6.28 8.17
C ARG A 16 -2.93 4.86 8.66
N MET A 17 -3.59 3.84 8.12
CA MET A 17 -3.32 2.45 8.50
C MET A 17 -1.92 2.01 8.08
N VAL A 18 -1.48 2.37 6.87
CA VAL A 18 -0.15 2.01 6.37
C VAL A 18 0.94 2.74 7.14
N ARG A 19 0.74 4.03 7.42
CA ARG A 19 1.62 4.83 8.28
C ARG A 19 1.78 4.19 9.66
N ASP A 20 0.67 3.92 10.33
CA ASP A 20 0.69 3.41 11.70
C ASP A 20 1.29 1.97 11.76
N LEU A 21 1.15 1.19 10.68
CA LEU A 21 1.81 -0.11 10.53
C LEU A 21 3.33 0.05 10.39
N LEU A 22 3.78 0.96 9.53
CA LEU A 22 5.21 1.21 9.31
C LEU A 22 5.86 1.74 10.59
N THR A 23 5.27 2.75 11.23
CA THR A 23 5.83 3.32 12.47
C THR A 23 5.69 2.41 13.68
N GLY A 24 4.66 1.54 13.72
CA GLY A 24 4.42 0.63 14.85
C GLY A 24 5.18 -0.69 14.78
N PHE A 25 5.53 -1.17 13.59
CA PHE A 25 6.19 -2.47 13.41
C PHE A 25 7.59 -2.39 12.80
N VAL A 26 7.89 -1.36 12.00
CA VAL A 26 9.20 -1.19 11.35
C VAL A 26 10.01 -0.15 12.10
N HIS A 27 10.98 -0.62 12.90
CA HIS A 27 11.83 0.23 13.74
C HIS A 27 13.16 0.58 13.05
N GLU A 28 13.09 0.83 11.74
CA GLU A 28 14.25 1.14 10.92
C GLU A 28 14.36 2.66 10.72
N LYS A 29 15.58 3.19 10.73
CA LYS A 29 15.82 4.64 10.66
C LYS A 29 15.26 5.30 9.39
N TRP A 30 15.22 4.56 8.28
CA TRP A 30 14.66 5.06 7.03
C TRP A 30 13.16 5.36 7.12
N VAL A 31 12.42 4.74 8.06
CA VAL A 31 10.99 5.02 8.28
C VAL A 31 10.78 6.41 8.85
N GLU A 32 11.70 6.88 9.68
CA GLU A 32 11.69 8.24 10.24
C GLU A 32 12.02 9.31 9.18
N GLU A 33 12.70 8.92 8.10
CA GLU A 33 13.04 9.78 6.96
C GLU A 33 11.92 9.86 5.91
N LEU A 34 10.89 9.02 6.00
CA LEU A 34 9.76 9.03 5.09
C LEU A 34 8.71 10.07 5.50
N ASP A 35 8.25 10.86 4.53
CA ASP A 35 7.05 11.69 4.69
C ASP A 35 5.79 10.84 4.49
N LEU A 36 5.34 10.22 5.58
CA LEU A 36 4.17 9.35 5.57
C LEU A 36 2.84 10.15 5.47
N ASP A 37 2.86 11.46 5.65
CA ASP A 37 1.68 12.32 5.53
C ASP A 37 1.44 12.75 4.07
N SER A 38 2.49 12.74 3.24
CA SER A 38 2.40 12.94 1.79
C SER A 38 2.17 11.65 0.98
N LEU A 39 1.98 10.50 1.64
CA LEU A 39 1.76 9.22 0.96
C LEU A 39 0.52 9.28 0.07
N GLU A 40 0.72 9.25 -1.24
CA GLU A 40 -0.36 9.18 -2.22
C GLU A 40 -0.46 7.76 -2.76
N LYS A 41 -1.69 7.24 -2.89
CA LYS A 41 -1.89 5.99 -3.62
C LYS A 41 -1.45 6.22 -5.06
N ALA A 42 -0.37 5.56 -5.46
CA ALA A 42 -0.06 5.42 -6.86
C ALA A 42 -1.16 4.52 -7.44
N SER A 43 -2.15 5.13 -8.10
CA SER A 43 -3.15 4.39 -8.87
C SER A 43 -2.41 3.69 -10.00
N GLY A 44 -1.94 2.48 -9.73
CA GLY A 44 -1.15 1.67 -10.63
C GLY A 44 -1.99 1.18 -11.79
N SER A 45 -2.26 2.06 -12.76
CA SER A 45 -2.55 1.61 -14.13
C SER A 45 -1.21 1.22 -14.77
N TYR A 46 -0.54 0.22 -14.19
CA TYR A 46 0.54 -0.49 -14.87
C TYR A 46 -0.12 -1.54 -15.76
N VAL A 47 -0.66 -1.08 -16.89
CA VAL A 47 -1.10 -1.95 -17.98
C VAL A 47 0.18 -2.54 -18.58
N THR A 48 0.66 -3.65 -18.04
CA THR A 48 1.56 -4.52 -18.80
C THR A 48 0.81 -5.01 -20.03
N ASP A 49 1.49 -5.17 -21.17
CA ASP A 49 0.98 -5.56 -22.50
C ASP A 49 -0.07 -6.71 -22.54
N GLU A 50 -0.24 -7.46 -21.45
CA GLU A 50 -1.22 -8.53 -21.29
C GLU A 50 -2.60 -8.10 -20.76
N LEU A 51 -2.91 -6.81 -20.60
CA LEU A 51 -4.27 -6.32 -20.19
C LEU A 51 -4.84 -6.98 -18.92
N ARG A 52 -3.99 -7.61 -18.12
CA ARG A 52 -4.35 -8.13 -16.80
C ARG A 52 -4.10 -7.01 -15.83
N ASP A 53 -5.17 -6.35 -15.44
CA ASP A 53 -5.21 -5.55 -14.23
C ASP A 53 -4.57 -6.40 -13.11
N ARG A 54 -3.37 -6.00 -12.70
CA ARG A 54 -2.68 -6.61 -11.57
C ARG A 54 -3.35 -6.03 -10.33
N GLU A 55 -4.62 -6.37 -10.13
CA GLU A 55 -5.53 -5.90 -9.08
C GLU A 55 -5.04 -6.18 -7.64
N SER A 56 -3.84 -6.72 -7.46
CA SER A 56 -3.37 -7.26 -6.18
C SER A 56 -2.34 -6.39 -5.46
N ASP A 57 -1.70 -5.43 -6.11
CA ASP A 57 -0.62 -4.63 -5.50
C ASP A 57 -1.09 -3.18 -5.22
N ILE A 58 -1.17 -2.79 -3.94
CA ILE A 58 -1.37 -1.39 -3.54
C ILE A 58 0.00 -0.73 -3.46
N VAL A 59 0.24 0.26 -4.32
CA VAL A 59 1.50 1.00 -4.35
C VAL A 59 1.28 2.40 -3.77
N TRP A 60 2.19 2.81 -2.89
CA TRP A 60 2.23 4.15 -2.32
C TRP A 60 3.48 4.88 -2.83
N ARG A 61 3.31 6.17 -3.17
CA ARG A 61 4.42 7.06 -3.52
C ARG A 61 4.75 7.99 -2.37
#